data_AF-A0A7W3XXW1-F1
#
_entry.id   AF-A0A7W3XXW1-F1
#
_cell.length_a   1.000
_cell.length_b   1.000
_cell.length_c   1.000
_cell.angle_alpha   90.00
_cell.angle_beta   90.00
_cell.angle_gamma   90.00
#
_symmetry.space_group_name_H-M   'P 1'
#
loop_
_entity.id
_entity.type
_entity.pdbx_description
1 polymer ?
#
loop_
_entity_poly.entity_id
_entity_poly.type
_entity_poly.pdbx_seq_one_letter_code
_entity_poly.pdbx_strand_id
1 'polypeptide(L)' 'MVGTGWRRSSYSSGNGQCVEVAALADSDTVAVRDSRHTGLRPTHHSHPAWTAFLR' A
#
# COMPACT_ATOMS: atom_id res chain seq x y z
N MET A 1 8.24 -16.46 8.97
CA MET A 1 7.12 -15.55 8.70
C MET A 1 7.57 -14.59 7.61
N VAL A 2 7.13 -14.79 6.37
CA VAL A 2 7.36 -13.82 5.30
C VAL A 2 6.52 -12.59 5.68
N GLY A 3 7.19 -11.52 6.10
CA GLY A 3 6.52 -10.24 6.35
C GLY A 3 5.73 -9.87 5.11
N THR A 4 4.48 -9.46 5.28
CA THR A 4 3.44 -9.44 4.24
C THR A 4 3.66 -8.43 3.09
N GLY A 5 4.88 -7.97 2.82
CA GLY A 5 5.21 -6.98 1.77
C GLY A 5 4.65 -5.56 2.02
N TRP A 6 3.69 -5.43 2.94
CA TRP A 6 3.05 -4.18 3.33
C TRP A 6 3.99 -3.29 4.15
N ARG A 7 4.11 -2.05 3.71
CA ARG A 7 4.78 -0.95 4.41
C ARG A 7 3.74 0.09 4.80
N ARG A 8 3.75 0.48 6.08
CA ARG A 8 2.89 1.54 6.60
C ARG A 8 3.52 2.91 6.37
N SER A 9 2.71 3.91 6.02
CA SER A 9 3.20 5.28 5.87
C SER A 9 3.68 5.86 7.20
N SER A 10 4.79 6.61 7.21
CA SER A 10 5.31 7.31 8.40
C SER A 10 4.52 8.58 8.74
N TYR A 11 3.82 9.15 7.75
CA TYR A 11 2.97 10.34 7.91
C TYR A 11 1.63 10.04 8.58
N SER A 12 1.37 8.78 8.83
CA SER A 12 0.12 8.35 9.42
C SER A 12 0.13 8.55 10.97
N SER A 13 1.06 9.35 11.50
CA SER A 13 1.33 9.66 12.91
C SER A 13 0.38 10.69 13.50
N GLY A 14 -0.80 10.22 13.87
CA GLY A 14 -1.83 10.93 14.62
C GLY A 14 -3.17 10.21 14.46
N ASN A 15 -3.86 9.91 15.56
CA ASN A 15 -5.22 9.31 15.59
C ASN A 15 -5.47 8.01 14.77
N GLY A 16 -4.42 7.25 14.43
CA GLY A 16 -4.56 5.95 13.77
C GLY A 16 -4.08 6.01 12.32
N GLN A 17 -3.04 5.24 12.04
CA GLN A 17 -2.27 5.33 10.83
C GLN A 17 -2.99 4.66 9.65
N CYS A 18 -3.56 5.38 8.67
CA CYS A 18 -4.62 4.84 7.78
C CYS A 18 -4.20 4.37 6.38
N VAL A 19 -2.91 4.21 6.06
CA VAL A 19 -2.54 3.65 4.75
C VAL A 19 -1.34 2.70 4.84
N GLU A 20 -1.50 1.54 4.20
CA GLU A 20 -0.43 0.58 3.92
C GLU A 20 -0.30 0.38 2.41
N VAL A 21 0.94 0.23 1.92
CA VAL A 21 1.22 -0.05 0.51
C VAL A 21 2.09 -1.30 0.36
N ALA A 22 1.91 -2.07 -0.70
CA ALA A 22 2.73 -3.24 -1.02
C ALA A 22 3.04 -3.28 -2.52
N ALA A 23 4.30 -3.55 -2.86
CA ALA A 23 4.67 -3.91 -4.22
C ALA A 23 4.39 -5.41 -4.40
N LEU A 24 3.54 -5.75 -5.36
CA LEU A 24 3.19 -7.13 -5.66
C LEU A 24 4.14 -7.65 -6.74
N ALA A 25 5.14 -8.42 -6.31
CA ALA A 25 6.22 -8.92 -7.18
C ALA A 25 5.69 -9.75 -8.37
N ASP A 26 4.57 -10.44 -8.20
CA ASP A 26 3.99 -11.33 -9.20
C ASP A 26 3.19 -10.60 -10.29
N SER A 27 2.90 -9.30 -10.14
CA SER A 27 1.92 -8.60 -10.98
C SER A 27 2.28 -7.18 -11.41
N ASP A 28 3.52 -6.73 -11.21
CA ASP A 28 4.00 -5.36 -11.54
C ASP A 28 3.02 -4.24 -11.09
N THR A 29 2.36 -4.47 -9.95
CA THR A 29 1.36 -3.57 -9.39
C THR A 29 1.72 -3.15 -7.98
N VAL A 30 1.24 -1.97 -7.62
CA VAL A 30 1.29 -1.44 -6.27
C VAL A 30 -0.11 -1.51 -5.68
N ALA A 31 -0.25 -2.22 -4.57
CA ALA A 31 -1.48 -2.31 -3.81
C ALA A 31 -1.47 -1.26 -2.70
N VAL A 32 -2.61 -0.60 -2.49
CA VAL A 32 -2.84 0.40 -1.44
C VAL A 32 -4.08 0.01 -0.66
N ARG A 33 -4.03 0.06 0.67
CA ARG A 33 -5.19 -0.22 1.52
C ARG A 33 -5.22 0.65 2.75
N ASP A 34 -6.42 0.76 3.34
CA ASP A 34 -6.60 1.35 4.65
C ASP A 34 -6.17 0.38 5.76
N SER A 35 -5.27 0.82 6.65
CA SER A 35 -4.72 -0.04 7.71
C SER A 35 -5.75 -0.48 8.76
N ARG A 36 -6.90 0.21 8.86
CA ARG A 36 -7.99 -0.16 9.77
C ARG A 36 -8.98 -1.13 9.12
N HIS A 37 -8.94 -1.29 7.81
CA HIS A 37 -9.85 -2.13 7.04
C HIS A 37 -9.09 -3.14 6.17
N THR A 38 -8.13 -3.86 6.77
CA THR A 38 -7.25 -4.80 6.06
C THR A 38 -7.95 -6.01 5.46
N GLY A 39 -9.19 -6.30 5.85
CA GLY A 39 -10.04 -7.34 5.28
C GLY A 39 -10.77 -6.93 3.99
N LEU A 40 -10.78 -5.63 3.65
CA LEU A 40 -11.31 -5.16 2.37
C LEU A 40 -10.30 -5.38 1.25
N ARG A 41 -10.80 -5.42 0.01
CA ARG A 41 -9.96 -5.52 -1.19
C ARG A 41 -9.10 -4.25 -1.32
N PRO A 42 -7.75 -4.36 -1.40
CA PRO A 42 -6.88 -3.24 -1.70
C PRO A 42 -7.14 -2.66 -3.11
N THR A 43 -6.87 -1.38 -3.30
CA THR A 43 -6.81 -0.80 -4.65
C THR A 43 -5.47 -1.13 -5.28
N HIS A 44 -5.47 -1.43 -6.59
CA HIS A 44 -4.26 -1.77 -7.32
C HIS A 44 -3.98 -0.70 -8.38
N HIS A 45 -2.71 -0.36 -8.52
CA HIS A 45 -2.21 0.61 -9.49
C HIS A 45 -1.02 -0.01 -10.23
N SER A 46 -0.86 0.30 -11.53
CA SER A 46 0.33 -0.13 -12.25
C SER A 46 1.57 0.59 -11.72
N HIS A 47 2.74 -0.05 -11.83
CA HIS A 47 3.99 0.57 -11.41
C HIS A 47 4.24 1.94 -12.09
N PRO A 48 4.03 2.12 -13.41
CA PRO A 48 4.22 3.42 -14.07
C PRO A 48 3.27 4.51 -13.55
N ALA A 49 2.01 4.17 -13.28
CA ALA A 49 1.04 5.13 -12.74
C ALA A 49 1.42 5.54 -11.31
N TRP A 50 1.88 4.59 -10.50
CA TRP A 50 2.38 4.86 -9.16
C TRP A 50 3.62 5.76 -9.18
N THR A 51 4.58 5.50 -10.07
CA THR A 51 5.76 6.37 -10.25
C THR A 51 5.38 7.78 -10.69
N ALA A 52 4.40 7.93 -11.58
CA ALA A 52 3.91 9.23 -12.01
C ALA A 52 3.23 10.01 -10.87
N PHE A 53 2.49 9.33 -10.00
CA PHE A 53 1.84 9.92 -8.82
C PHE A 53 2.83 10.47 -7.78
N LEU A 54 4.02 9.87 -7.67
CA LEU A 54 5.04 10.28 -6.69
C LEU A 54 5.94 11.44 -7.15
N ARG A 55 5.75 11.94 -8.38
CA ARG A 55 6.46 13.11 -8.90
C ARG A 55 5.71 14.39 -8.58
#